data_AF-A0A3R7PZQ3-F1
#
_entry.id   AF-A0A3R7PZQ3-F1
#
_cell.length_a   1.000
_cell.length_b   1.000
_cell.length_c   1.000
_cell.angle_alpha   90.00
_cell.angle_beta   90.00
_cell.angle_gamma   90.00
#
_symmetry.space_group_name_H-M   'P 1'
#
loop_
_entity.id
_entity.type
_entity.pdbx_description
1 polymer ?
#
loop_
_entity_poly.entity_id
_entity_poly.type
_entity_poly.pdbx_seq_one_letter_code
_entity_poly.pdbx_strand_id
1 'polypeptide(L)'
;MESAAPFPRSFSQGGQQEVEYQLRGARGALAVSADGTVTLRGALDRESSDGGVVVAEVLAVDRGSPPLTASATLTVVISDVNDCPPTLATPTVIHVQEHARTPALLATLTADDEDVWALGHGPPFNLSLAPGNPAHVLDKVDLKFNPYLDSGRGGAEVWLVSSADREEHRTLQVGVTVSDAGGLAATYFLTLIVDDLNDHPMKPASKTVYLWKTQDGGSDAPSAACTCGGPRRLGPAGQGLPVEGGAAPALLARRGLGGPLRLRSGTTWPSP
;
A
#
# COMPACT_ATOMS: atom_id res chain seq x y z
N MET A 1 28.50 -12.39 28.48
CA MET A 1 29.69 -13.27 28.49
C MET A 1 29.66 -14.04 29.79
N GLU A 2 29.08 -15.23 29.78
CA GLU A 2 29.18 -16.15 30.91
C GLU A 2 29.80 -17.44 30.36
N SER A 3 30.99 -17.74 30.87
CA SER A 3 31.81 -18.88 30.47
C SER A 3 31.18 -20.15 31.03
N ALA A 4 30.69 -21.04 30.18
CA ALA A 4 30.29 -22.38 30.60
C ALA A 4 31.53 -23.16 31.11
N ALA A 5 31.36 -23.86 32.23
CA ALA A 5 32.42 -24.59 32.92
C ALA A 5 33.03 -25.72 32.06
N PRO A 6 34.32 -26.06 32.24
CA PRO A 6 34.95 -27.14 31.49
C PRO A 6 34.40 -28.50 31.93
N PHE A 7 34.08 -29.37 30.96
CA PHE A 7 33.62 -30.74 31.18
C PHE A 7 34.73 -31.64 31.77
N PRO A 8 34.36 -32.69 32.55
CA PRO A 8 35.33 -33.54 33.24
C PRO A 8 36.14 -34.41 32.27
N ARG A 9 37.47 -34.35 32.38
CA ARG A 9 38.39 -35.25 31.67
C ARG A 9 38.54 -36.56 32.45
N SER A 10 38.17 -37.69 31.85
CA SER A 10 38.55 -39.01 32.38
C SER A 10 40.06 -39.23 32.16
N PHE A 11 40.78 -39.50 33.25
CA PHE A 11 42.20 -39.84 33.19
C PHE A 11 42.35 -41.36 33.05
N SER A 12 42.72 -41.83 31.86
CA SER A 12 43.41 -43.11 31.69
C SER A 12 44.82 -42.84 31.16
N GLN A 13 45.80 -43.55 31.72
CA GLN A 13 47.23 -43.33 31.50
C GLN A 13 47.61 -43.38 30.01
N GLY A 14 48.16 -42.28 29.48
CA GLY A 14 49.08 -42.30 28.35
C GLY A 14 48.53 -42.17 26.92
N GLY A 15 47.22 -41.99 26.70
CA GLY A 15 46.66 -41.81 25.36
C GLY A 15 45.92 -40.49 25.21
N GLN A 16 46.28 -39.67 24.21
CA GLN A 16 45.36 -38.64 23.72
C GLN A 16 44.18 -39.39 23.08
N GLN A 17 43.13 -39.66 23.86
CA GLN A 17 41.87 -40.13 23.27
C GLN A 17 41.31 -38.97 22.46
N GLU A 18 41.41 -39.12 21.14
CA GLU A 18 40.88 -38.16 20.18
C GLU A 18 39.36 -38.27 20.16
N VAL A 19 38.69 -37.14 20.39
CA VAL A 19 37.24 -37.02 20.41
C VAL A 19 36.81 -36.25 19.18
N GLU A 20 35.85 -36.79 18.43
CA GLU A 20 35.22 -36.10 17.32
C GLU A 20 33.90 -35.48 17.79
N TYR A 21 33.71 -34.20 17.48
CA TYR A 21 32.49 -33.46 17.79
C TYR A 21 31.62 -33.29 16.55
N GLN A 22 30.32 -33.53 16.72
CA GLN A 22 29.32 -33.33 15.67
C GLN A 22 28.13 -32.56 16.24
N LEU A 23 27.59 -31.63 15.46
CA LEU A 23 26.34 -30.92 15.79
C LEU A 23 25.18 -31.57 15.03
N ARG A 24 24.10 -31.86 15.77
CA ARG A 24 22.81 -32.25 15.20
C ARG A 24 21.79 -31.14 15.49
N GLY A 25 21.04 -30.73 14.48
CA GLY A 25 20.09 -29.62 14.60
C GLY A 25 20.73 -28.25 14.34
N ALA A 26 20.45 -27.26 15.19
CA ALA A 26 20.93 -25.88 15.06
C ALA A 26 20.47 -25.09 13.83
N ARG A 27 19.51 -25.61 13.04
CA ARG A 27 19.02 -25.00 11.78
C ARG A 27 20.14 -24.68 10.77
N GLY A 28 21.29 -25.34 10.89
CA GLY A 28 22.48 -25.02 10.10
C GLY A 28 23.16 -23.69 10.46
N ALA A 29 22.71 -23.00 11.51
CA ALA A 29 23.26 -21.72 11.97
C ALA A 29 24.53 -21.87 12.83
N LEU A 30 24.79 -23.07 13.36
CA LEU A 30 25.97 -23.36 14.19
C LEU A 30 26.90 -24.36 13.51
N ALA A 31 28.19 -24.23 13.78
CA ALA A 31 29.24 -25.18 13.43
C ALA A 31 30.08 -25.52 14.66
N VAL A 32 30.65 -26.73 14.71
CA VAL A 32 31.54 -27.17 15.78
C VAL A 32 32.89 -27.56 15.18
N SER A 33 33.97 -27.06 15.78
CA SER A 33 35.34 -27.41 15.39
C SER A 33 35.85 -28.64 16.13
N ALA A 34 36.99 -29.17 15.68
CA ALA A 34 37.61 -30.38 16.24
C ALA A 34 38.01 -30.25 17.72
N ASP A 35 38.20 -29.04 18.22
CA ASP A 35 38.48 -28.75 19.64
C ASP A 35 37.21 -28.58 20.49
N GLY A 36 36.02 -28.73 19.90
CA GLY A 36 34.72 -28.56 20.56
C GLY A 36 34.20 -27.12 20.59
N THR A 37 34.90 -26.16 19.98
CA THR A 37 34.41 -24.77 19.91
C THR A 37 33.20 -24.67 18.98
N VAL A 38 32.09 -24.12 19.49
CA VAL A 38 30.89 -23.85 18.68
C VAL A 38 30.93 -22.42 18.16
N THR A 39 30.70 -22.25 16.87
CA THR A 39 30.73 -20.96 16.16
C THR A 39 29.47 -20.76 15.34
N LEU A 40 29.16 -19.50 15.05
CA LEU A 40 28.10 -19.14 14.11
C LEU A 40 28.56 -19.40 12.68
N ARG A 41 27.68 -20.00 11.88
CA ARG A 41 27.88 -20.22 10.45
C ARG A 41 27.27 -19.10 9.60
N GLY A 42 26.33 -18.34 10.15
CA GLY A 42 25.65 -17.23 9.51
C GLY A 42 25.08 -16.25 10.54
N ALA A 43 24.50 -15.15 10.06
CA ALA A 43 23.79 -14.20 10.91
C ALA A 43 22.58 -14.88 11.57
N LEU A 44 22.29 -14.46 12.80
CA LEU A 44 21.07 -14.80 13.51
C LEU A 44 20.19 -13.56 13.52
N ASP A 45 18.90 -13.79 13.29
CA ASP A 45 17.86 -12.79 13.24
C ASP A 45 16.68 -13.38 14.04
N ARG A 46 16.25 -12.67 15.09
CA ARG A 46 15.25 -13.18 16.03
C ARG A 46 13.85 -13.04 15.44
N GLU A 47 13.66 -12.07 14.56
CA GLU A 47 12.45 -11.67 13.86
C GLU A 47 12.21 -12.57 12.63
N SER A 48 13.26 -13.26 12.16
CA SER A 48 13.13 -14.32 11.16
C SER A 48 12.14 -15.42 11.57
N SER A 49 11.64 -16.19 10.58
CA SER A 49 10.71 -17.31 10.80
C SER A 49 11.23 -18.40 11.74
N ASP A 50 12.54 -18.42 12.00
CA ASP A 50 13.19 -19.34 12.90
C ASP A 50 13.01 -18.92 14.39
N GLY A 51 12.76 -17.65 14.68
CA GLY A 51 12.48 -17.15 16.03
C GLY A 51 13.68 -17.15 16.98
N GLY A 52 13.48 -16.67 18.21
CA GLY A 52 14.56 -16.30 19.13
C GLY A 52 15.30 -17.42 19.88
N VAL A 53 15.10 -18.70 19.55
CA VAL A 53 15.79 -19.82 20.22
C VAL A 53 16.28 -20.85 19.21
N VAL A 54 17.56 -21.20 19.30
CA VAL A 54 18.19 -22.28 18.53
C VAL A 54 18.58 -23.41 19.48
N VAL A 55 18.11 -24.62 19.20
CA VAL A 55 18.48 -25.82 19.95
C VAL A 55 19.32 -26.74 19.08
N ALA A 56 20.42 -27.23 19.65
CA ALA A 56 21.33 -28.16 19.01
C ALA A 56 21.73 -29.27 19.98
N GLU A 57 21.99 -30.47 19.45
CA GLU A 57 22.61 -31.56 20.20
C GLU A 57 24.08 -31.66 19.76
N VAL A 58 24.99 -31.51 20.72
CA VAL A 58 26.42 -31.76 20.53
C VAL A 58 26.68 -33.23 20.85
N LEU A 59 27.17 -33.97 19.86
CA LEU A 59 27.59 -35.37 20.00
C LEU A 59 29.12 -35.42 20.07
N ALA A 60 29.66 -36.06 21.09
CA ALA A 60 31.06 -36.40 21.22
C ALA A 60 31.23 -37.91 20.99
N VAL A 61 32.14 -38.28 20.09
CA VAL A 61 32.44 -39.67 19.73
C VAL A 61 33.93 -39.93 19.98
N ASP A 62 34.26 -40.93 20.80
CA ASP A 62 35.65 -41.33 20.96
C ASP A 62 36.13 -42.24 19.80
N ARG A 63 37.44 -42.38 19.64
CA ARG A 63 38.05 -43.31 18.67
C ARG A 63 38.30 -44.72 19.25
N GLY A 64 37.53 -45.12 20.26
CA GLY A 64 37.58 -46.48 20.81
C GLY A 64 37.07 -47.54 19.83
N SER A 65 37.34 -48.82 20.12
CA SER A 65 36.76 -49.94 19.38
C SER A 65 36.15 -50.94 20.38
N PRO A 66 34.81 -50.97 20.57
CA PRO A 66 33.81 -50.13 19.88
C PRO A 66 33.85 -48.66 20.36
N PRO A 67 33.41 -47.69 19.52
CA PRO A 67 33.36 -46.28 19.91
C PRO A 67 32.27 -46.02 20.95
N LEU A 68 32.56 -45.17 21.92
CA LEU A 68 31.57 -44.65 22.87
C LEU A 68 31.15 -43.24 22.49
N THR A 69 29.91 -42.90 22.84
CA THR A 69 29.33 -41.58 22.54
C THR A 69 28.74 -40.94 23.78
N ALA A 70 28.78 -39.61 23.83
CA ALA A 70 28.09 -38.77 24.80
C ALA A 70 27.42 -37.61 24.07
N SER A 71 26.23 -37.20 24.51
CA SER A 71 25.56 -36.03 23.96
C SER A 71 25.19 -35.00 25.01
N ALA A 72 25.11 -33.74 24.58
CA ALA A 72 24.68 -32.60 25.37
C ALA A 72 23.80 -31.66 24.54
N THR A 73 22.75 -31.11 25.16
CA THR A 73 21.89 -30.13 24.50
C THR A 73 22.44 -28.72 24.70
N LEU A 74 22.66 -28.01 23.60
CA LEU A 74 22.99 -26.59 23.55
C LEU A 74 21.74 -25.79 23.18
N THR A 75 21.30 -24.93 24.08
CA THR A 75 20.22 -23.97 23.84
C THR A 75 20.82 -22.57 23.73
N VAL A 76 20.67 -21.95 22.57
CA VAL A 76 21.11 -20.57 22.30
C VAL A 76 19.86 -19.69 22.26
N VAL A 77 19.82 -18.69 23.14
CA VAL A 77 18.78 -17.65 23.14
C VAL A 77 19.33 -16.45 22.39
N ILE A 78 18.61 -15.99 21.38
CA ILE A 78 18.98 -14.85 20.55
C ILE A 78 18.50 -13.59 21.25
N SER A 79 19.40 -12.65 21.48
CA SER A 79 19.05 -11.32 21.99
C SER A 79 18.49 -10.47 20.86
N ASP A 80 17.37 -9.83 21.15
CA ASP A 80 16.69 -8.87 20.29
C ASP A 80 17.49 -7.56 20.15
N VAL A 81 17.38 -6.93 18.99
CA VAL A 81 17.97 -5.63 18.63
C VAL A 81 16.87 -4.82 17.95
N ASN A 82 16.84 -3.50 18.17
CA ASN A 82 15.85 -2.64 17.53
C ASN A 82 16.14 -2.43 16.04
N ASP A 83 15.73 -3.39 15.20
CA ASP A 83 15.98 -3.36 13.76
C ASP A 83 14.74 -3.57 12.89
N CYS A 84 13.56 -3.79 13.49
CA CYS A 84 12.28 -3.76 12.80
C CYS A 84 11.56 -2.42 13.03
N PRO A 85 11.39 -1.57 11.98
CA PRO A 85 10.61 -0.36 12.15
C PRO A 85 9.12 -0.68 12.36
N PRO A 86 8.40 0.15 13.13
CA PRO A 86 7.01 -0.10 13.46
C PRO A 86 6.12 -0.03 12.22
N THR A 87 5.18 -0.97 12.13
CA THR A 87 4.20 -1.10 11.05
C THR A 87 2.87 -0.43 11.39
N LEU A 88 2.29 0.27 10.41
CA LEU A 88 0.97 0.90 10.57
C LEU A 88 -0.15 -0.13 10.30
N ALA A 89 -1.09 -0.26 11.23
CA ALA A 89 -2.23 -1.16 11.08
C ALA A 89 -3.25 -0.64 10.03
N THR A 90 -3.94 -1.57 9.36
CA THR A 90 -5.02 -1.26 8.40
C THR A 90 -6.22 -0.60 9.09
N PRO A 91 -6.94 0.33 8.43
CA PRO A 91 -6.99 0.54 6.97
C PRO A 91 -6.03 1.61 6.43
N THR A 92 -5.44 1.33 5.26
CA THR A 92 -4.64 2.30 4.49
C THR A 92 -5.44 3.02 3.41
N VAL A 93 -6.68 2.61 3.15
CA VAL A 93 -7.60 3.25 2.20
C VAL A 93 -8.85 3.67 2.93
N ILE A 94 -9.23 4.94 2.79
CA ILE A 94 -10.37 5.54 3.47
C ILE A 94 -11.23 6.26 2.43
N HIS A 95 -12.54 6.05 2.47
CA HIS A 95 -13.48 6.78 1.63
C HIS A 95 -14.05 7.97 2.39
N VAL A 96 -14.12 9.11 1.72
CA VAL A 96 -14.69 10.34 2.26
C VAL A 96 -15.62 10.95 1.23
N GLN A 97 -16.84 11.27 1.64
CA GLN A 97 -17.75 12.01 0.77
C GLN A 97 -17.21 13.43 0.59
N GLU A 98 -17.20 13.96 -0.63
CA GLU A 98 -16.99 15.39 -0.80
C GLU A 98 -18.06 16.21 -0.09
N HIS A 99 -17.70 17.45 0.27
CA HIS A 99 -18.54 18.33 1.10
C HIS A 99 -18.96 17.72 2.45
N ALA A 100 -18.26 16.68 2.92
CA ALA A 100 -18.45 16.14 4.26
C ALA A 100 -18.31 17.26 5.30
N ARG A 101 -19.19 17.24 6.30
CA ARG A 101 -19.15 18.22 7.39
C ARG A 101 -17.85 18.08 8.16
N THR A 102 -17.08 19.15 8.28
CA THR A 102 -15.85 19.16 9.06
C THR A 102 -16.03 19.87 10.40
N PRO A 103 -15.32 19.43 11.47
CA PRO A 103 -14.38 18.32 11.49
C PRO A 103 -15.08 16.94 11.45
N ALA A 104 -14.49 15.98 10.74
CA ALA A 104 -14.97 14.59 10.66
C ALA A 104 -13.86 13.59 11.02
N LEU A 105 -14.15 12.64 11.91
CA LEU A 105 -13.27 11.51 12.21
C LEU A 105 -13.33 10.51 11.07
N LEU A 106 -12.19 10.23 10.45
CA LEU A 106 -12.07 9.33 9.30
C LEU A 106 -11.63 7.92 9.72
N ALA A 107 -10.62 7.83 10.57
CA ALA A 107 -10.07 6.55 11.02
C ALA A 107 -9.31 6.71 12.35
N THR A 108 -9.11 5.59 13.04
CA THR A 108 -8.17 5.47 14.14
C THR A 108 -7.04 4.56 13.70
N LEU A 109 -5.81 5.04 13.83
CA LEU A 109 -4.58 4.36 13.49
C LEU A 109 -3.93 3.78 14.74
N THR A 110 -3.47 2.55 14.62
CA THR A 110 -2.59 1.88 15.58
C THR A 110 -1.36 1.35 14.84
N ALA A 111 -0.36 0.93 15.60
CA ALA A 111 0.86 0.37 15.05
C ALA A 111 1.23 -0.94 15.74
N ASP A 112 2.11 -1.70 15.09
CA ASP A 112 2.66 -2.92 15.63
C ASP A 112 4.15 -3.03 15.32
N ASP A 113 4.87 -3.82 16.09
CA ASP A 113 6.31 -4.00 15.94
C ASP A 113 6.66 -5.48 16.14
N GLU A 114 7.58 -6.00 15.31
CA GLU A 114 8.02 -7.39 15.41
C GLU A 114 9.08 -7.58 16.49
N ASP A 115 9.70 -6.48 16.96
CA ASP A 115 10.73 -6.45 18.00
C ASP A 115 10.17 -6.76 19.42
N VAL A 116 11.06 -7.12 20.35
CA VAL A 116 10.65 -7.42 21.73
C VAL A 116 10.33 -6.13 22.49
N TRP A 117 9.04 -5.83 22.56
CA TRP A 117 8.45 -4.74 23.35
C TRP A 117 9.00 -4.56 24.78
N ALA A 118 9.32 -5.65 25.50
CA ALA A 118 9.82 -5.60 26.87
C ALA A 118 11.22 -4.97 26.98
N LEU A 119 11.94 -4.84 25.87
CA LEU A 119 13.24 -4.18 25.77
C LEU A 119 13.12 -2.71 25.31
N GLY A 120 11.92 -2.22 25.03
CA GLY A 120 11.68 -0.87 24.51
C GLY A 120 11.90 -0.74 23.00
N HIS A 121 11.92 -1.85 22.28
CA HIS A 121 12.02 -1.94 20.82
C HIS A 121 10.60 -2.15 20.27
N GLY A 122 9.79 -1.10 20.27
CA GLY A 122 8.35 -1.20 20.01
C GLY A 122 7.57 -0.14 20.80
N PRO A 123 6.38 -0.44 21.36
CA PRO A 123 5.56 0.57 22.02
C PRO A 123 6.25 1.21 23.25
N PRO A 124 5.89 2.46 23.63
CA PRO A 124 4.84 3.28 23.03
C PRO A 124 5.21 3.85 21.67
N PHE A 125 4.25 3.82 20.75
CA PHE A 125 4.37 4.39 19.43
C PHE A 125 4.03 5.87 19.44
N ASN A 126 4.70 6.62 18.57
CA ASN A 126 4.37 8.00 18.25
C ASN A 126 3.99 8.11 16.77
N LEU A 127 2.85 8.74 16.49
CA LEU A 127 2.31 8.90 15.15
C LEU A 127 2.16 10.38 14.82
N SER A 128 2.64 10.80 13.66
CA SER A 128 2.58 12.19 13.19
C SER A 128 2.38 12.26 11.69
N LEU A 129 1.88 13.40 11.19
CA LEU A 129 1.90 13.68 9.76
C LEU A 129 3.37 13.77 9.30
N ALA A 130 3.68 13.05 8.23
CA ALA A 130 5.02 13.09 7.64
C ALA A 130 5.34 14.51 7.17
N PRO A 131 6.59 15.00 7.38
CA PRO A 131 6.99 16.36 7.00
C PRO A 131 6.95 16.59 5.49
N GLY A 132 6.99 15.52 4.68
CA GLY A 132 6.92 15.57 3.23
C GLY A 132 5.50 15.70 2.64
N ASN A 133 4.47 15.83 3.47
CA ASN A 133 3.10 15.99 2.98
C ASN A 133 2.94 17.32 2.21
N PRO A 134 2.24 17.31 1.06
CA PRO A 134 1.99 18.52 0.30
C PRO A 134 0.98 19.43 1.02
N ALA A 135 1.03 20.74 0.75
CA ALA A 135 0.17 21.73 1.42
C ALA A 135 -1.32 21.41 1.34
N HIS A 136 -1.82 20.98 0.17
CA HIS A 136 -3.24 20.63 -0.02
C HIS A 136 -3.69 19.44 0.85
N VAL A 137 -2.78 18.59 1.32
CA VAL A 137 -3.07 17.54 2.31
C VAL A 137 -3.09 18.14 3.72
N LEU A 138 -2.08 18.93 4.08
CA LEU A 138 -1.97 19.56 5.40
C LEU A 138 -3.10 20.55 5.69
N ASP A 139 -3.67 21.17 4.66
CA ASP A 139 -4.83 22.06 4.79
C ASP A 139 -6.15 21.32 5.06
N LYS A 140 -6.22 20.02 4.71
CA LYS A 140 -7.43 19.20 4.75
C LYS A 140 -7.42 18.15 5.85
N VAL A 141 -6.26 17.61 6.20
CA VAL A 141 -6.11 16.46 7.09
C VAL A 141 -5.29 16.84 8.31
N ASP A 142 -5.83 16.53 9.48
CA ASP A 142 -5.14 16.62 10.77
C ASP A 142 -4.97 15.21 11.35
N LEU A 143 -3.89 15.00 12.08
CA LEU A 143 -3.61 13.75 12.78
C LEU A 143 -3.46 14.01 14.27
N LYS A 144 -4.43 13.54 15.05
CA LYS A 144 -4.48 13.76 16.49
C LYS A 144 -3.91 12.56 17.22
N PHE A 145 -2.66 12.68 17.66
CA PHE A 145 -2.01 11.66 18.48
C PHE A 145 -2.71 11.52 19.84
N ASN A 146 -2.86 10.27 20.30
CA ASN A 146 -3.38 9.93 21.61
C ASN A 146 -2.56 8.77 22.22
N PRO A 147 -1.78 9.03 23.29
CA PRO A 147 -0.92 8.00 23.90
C PRO A 147 -1.71 6.91 24.63
N TYR A 148 -3.00 7.12 24.89
CA TYR A 148 -3.86 6.16 25.60
C TYR A 148 -4.61 5.21 24.65
N LEU A 149 -4.49 5.39 23.33
CA LEU A 149 -5.04 4.44 22.36
C LEU A 149 -4.29 3.11 22.43
N ASP A 150 -4.98 2.07 21.94
CA ASP A 150 -4.48 0.70 21.91
C ASP A 150 -3.92 0.24 23.26
N SER A 151 -4.71 0.41 24.32
CA SER A 151 -4.34 0.05 25.70
C SER A 151 -3.08 0.75 26.21
N GLY A 152 -2.79 1.97 25.73
CA GLY A 152 -1.61 2.75 26.13
C GLY A 152 -0.38 2.49 25.27
N ARG A 153 -0.49 1.71 24.18
CA ARG A 153 0.58 1.54 23.19
C ARG A 153 0.76 2.77 22.31
N GLY A 154 -0.22 3.69 22.28
CA GLY A 154 -0.19 4.88 21.46
C GLY A 154 -0.83 4.66 20.09
N GLY A 155 -1.48 5.69 19.58
CA GLY A 155 -2.16 5.69 18.30
C GLY A 155 -2.54 7.10 17.90
N ALA A 156 -3.24 7.24 16.78
CA ALA A 156 -3.71 8.54 16.34
C ALA A 156 -5.05 8.47 15.62
N GLU A 157 -5.80 9.55 15.68
CA GLU A 157 -7.04 9.72 14.91
C GLU A 157 -6.78 10.57 13.68
N VAL A 158 -7.26 10.12 12.52
CA VAL A 158 -7.22 10.88 11.27
C VAL A 158 -8.49 11.69 11.17
N TRP A 159 -8.35 13.01 11.03
CA TRP A 159 -9.47 13.94 10.96
C TRP A 159 -9.45 14.70 9.64
N LEU A 160 -10.60 14.78 8.98
CA LEU A 160 -10.84 15.77 7.95
C LEU A 160 -11.20 17.10 8.64
N VAL A 161 -10.40 18.13 8.46
CA VAL A 161 -10.56 19.43 9.11
C VAL A 161 -11.08 20.52 8.17
N SER A 162 -10.90 20.37 6.85
CA SER A 162 -11.52 21.23 5.84
C SER A 162 -12.18 20.41 4.73
N SER A 163 -13.14 21.01 4.03
CA SER A 163 -13.94 20.29 3.03
C SER A 163 -13.07 19.71 1.91
N ALA A 164 -13.32 18.44 1.58
CA ALA A 164 -12.81 17.82 0.37
C ALA A 164 -13.74 18.12 -0.80
N ASP A 165 -13.15 18.34 -1.96
CA ASP A 165 -13.83 18.59 -3.24
C ASP A 165 -13.18 17.68 -4.27
N ARG A 166 -13.98 16.86 -4.94
CA ARG A 166 -13.45 15.84 -5.85
C ARG A 166 -12.88 16.46 -7.13
N GLU A 167 -13.48 17.54 -7.61
CA GLU A 167 -13.03 18.29 -8.77
C GLU A 167 -11.67 18.97 -8.54
N GLU A 168 -11.35 19.32 -7.29
CA GLU A 168 -10.01 19.73 -6.88
C GLU A 168 -9.07 18.52 -6.77
N HIS A 169 -9.42 17.55 -5.93
CA HIS A 169 -8.61 16.37 -5.64
C HIS A 169 -9.46 15.11 -5.44
N ARG A 170 -9.38 14.18 -6.40
CA ARG A 170 -10.05 12.86 -6.30
C ARG A 170 -9.46 11.96 -5.21
N THR A 171 -8.18 12.15 -4.91
CA THR A 171 -7.43 11.35 -3.95
C THR A 171 -6.44 12.21 -3.19
N LEU A 172 -6.32 11.99 -1.88
CA LEU A 172 -5.27 12.58 -1.04
C LEU A 172 -4.35 11.46 -0.54
N GLN A 173 -3.05 11.56 -0.82
CA GLN A 173 -2.04 10.68 -0.25
C GLN A 173 -1.48 11.32 1.02
N VAL A 174 -1.83 10.77 2.17
CA VAL A 174 -1.43 11.28 3.49
C VAL A 174 -0.28 10.44 4.01
N GLY A 175 0.93 11.00 4.03
CA GLY A 175 2.08 10.41 4.68
C GLY A 175 1.94 10.48 6.21
N VAL A 176 2.10 9.34 6.89
CA VAL A 176 2.10 9.23 8.35
C VAL A 176 3.40 8.58 8.78
N THR A 177 4.15 9.26 9.64
CA THR A 177 5.37 8.71 10.25
C THR A 177 5.00 8.07 11.58
N VAL A 178 5.40 6.81 11.75
CA VAL A 178 5.26 6.01 12.96
C VAL A 178 6.66 5.77 13.51
N SER A 179 6.88 6.02 14.79
CA SER A 179 8.11 5.67 15.49
C SER A 179 7.83 4.86 16.73
N ASP A 180 8.75 3.97 17.07
CA ASP A 180 8.75 3.20 18.30
C ASP A 180 9.39 3.99 19.47
N ALA A 181 9.53 3.34 20.61
CA ALA A 181 10.20 3.89 21.79
C ALA A 181 11.74 3.93 21.65
N GLY A 182 12.30 3.06 20.81
CA GLY A 182 13.74 2.99 20.50
C GLY A 182 14.22 4.06 19.50
N GLY A 183 13.29 4.80 18.89
CA GLY A 183 13.54 5.84 17.89
C GLY A 183 13.57 5.35 16.44
N LEU A 184 13.35 4.06 16.18
CA LEU A 184 13.21 3.53 14.83
C LEU A 184 11.84 3.91 14.26
N ALA A 185 11.80 4.32 12.99
CA ALA A 185 10.62 4.92 12.40
C ALA A 185 10.43 4.55 10.94
N ALA A 186 9.17 4.46 10.52
CA ALA A 186 8.77 4.26 9.12
C ALA A 186 7.66 5.24 8.73
N THR A 187 7.55 5.51 7.43
CA THR A 187 6.48 6.36 6.88
C THR A 187 5.59 5.55 5.97
N TYR A 188 4.28 5.63 6.21
CA TYR A 188 3.23 4.96 5.46
C TYR A 188 2.33 5.97 4.78
N PHE A 189 1.66 5.55 3.70
CA PHE A 189 0.72 6.41 2.98
C PHE A 189 -0.70 5.90 3.14
N LEU A 190 -1.58 6.75 3.66
CA LEU A 190 -3.01 6.56 3.60
C LEU A 190 -3.55 7.16 2.30
N THR A 191 -4.43 6.43 1.62
CA THR A 191 -5.13 6.91 0.43
C THR A 191 -6.56 7.27 0.81
N LEU A 192 -6.84 8.57 0.88
CA LEU A 192 -8.21 9.06 1.04
C LEU A 192 -8.82 9.22 -0.35
N ILE A 193 -9.88 8.48 -0.64
CA ILE A 193 -10.62 8.55 -1.89
C ILE A 193 -11.83 9.47 -1.67
N VAL A 194 -11.92 10.52 -2.47
CA VAL A 194 -13.04 11.47 -2.43
C VAL A 194 -14.16 10.96 -3.33
N ASP A 195 -15.25 10.56 -2.69
CA ASP A 195 -16.45 10.05 -3.36
C ASP A 195 -17.23 11.20 -4.00
N ASP A 196 -17.71 10.92 -5.22
CA ASP A 196 -18.40 11.84 -6.13
C ASP A 196 -19.84 12.09 -5.69
N LEU A 197 -20.23 13.35 -5.59
CA LEU A 197 -21.60 13.84 -5.61
C LEU A 197 -21.83 14.51 -6.96
N ASN A 198 -22.99 14.27 -7.55
CA ASN A 198 -23.37 14.95 -8.79
C ASN A 198 -23.79 16.40 -8.51
N ASP A 199 -22.83 17.25 -8.14
CA ASP A 199 -23.00 18.67 -7.81
C ASP A 199 -22.55 19.59 -8.96
N HIS A 200 -21.83 19.06 -9.93
CA HIS A 200 -21.40 19.78 -11.12
C HIS A 200 -22.45 19.70 -12.26
N PRO A 201 -22.96 20.85 -12.74
CA PRO A 201 -23.95 20.84 -13.82
C PRO A 201 -23.31 20.35 -15.13
N MET A 202 -24.08 19.57 -15.90
CA MET A 202 -23.66 19.16 -17.24
C MET A 202 -23.40 20.39 -18.12
N LYS A 203 -22.18 20.50 -18.67
CA LYS A 203 -21.87 21.50 -19.69
C LYS A 203 -22.47 21.07 -21.04
N PRO A 204 -23.01 22.00 -21.85
CA PRO A 204 -23.55 21.65 -23.16
C PRO A 204 -22.43 21.11 -24.06
N ALA A 205 -22.56 19.85 -24.47
CA ALA A 205 -21.69 19.23 -25.47
C ALA A 205 -22.32 19.38 -26.86
N SER A 206 -21.48 19.59 -27.87
CA SER A 206 -21.91 19.53 -29.28
C SER A 206 -21.26 18.34 -29.96
N LYS A 207 -22.05 17.61 -30.75
CA LYS A 207 -21.55 16.54 -31.60
C LYS A 207 -21.92 16.84 -33.04
N THR A 208 -20.90 16.94 -33.89
CA THR A 208 -21.08 17.10 -35.34
C THR A 208 -21.17 15.72 -35.97
N VAL A 209 -22.31 15.43 -36.58
CA VAL A 209 -22.50 14.20 -37.36
C VAL A 209 -22.28 14.53 -38.83
N TYR A 210 -21.32 13.86 -39.46
CA TYR A 210 -21.05 13.96 -40.89
C TYR A 210 -21.83 12.89 -41.66
N LEU A 211 -22.59 13.33 -42.67
CA LEU A 211 -23.31 12.46 -43.61
C LEU A 211 -22.54 12.41 -44.92
N TRP A 212 -22.16 11.22 -45.36
CA TRP A 212 -21.45 10.98 -46.61
C TRP A 212 -22.38 10.31 -47.62
N LYS A 213 -22.33 10.76 -48.87
CA LYS A 213 -22.97 10.09 -50.01
C LYS A 213 -21.84 9.67 -50.95
N THR A 214 -21.59 8.36 -51.07
CA THR A 214 -20.66 7.83 -52.05
C THR A 214 -21.24 8.06 -53.45
N GLN A 215 -20.62 8.96 -54.21
CA GLN A 215 -20.80 9.01 -55.67
C GLN A 215 -19.79 8.06 -56.28
N ASP A 216 -20.26 7.12 -57.11
CA ASP A 216 -19.38 6.21 -57.84
C ASP A 216 -18.36 7.02 -58.65
N GLY A 217 -17.11 7.05 -58.18
CA GLY A 217 -15.94 7.59 -58.89
C GLY A 217 -15.43 8.99 -58.50
N GLY A 218 -15.87 9.62 -57.39
CA GLY A 218 -15.37 10.95 -56.97
C GLY A 218 -15.08 11.06 -55.47
N SER A 219 -14.01 11.78 -55.11
CA SER A 219 -13.44 11.90 -53.75
C SER A 219 -14.47 12.22 -52.64
N ASP A 220 -14.35 11.51 -51.52
CA ASP A 220 -15.21 11.62 -50.33
C ASP A 220 -15.22 13.04 -49.73
N ALA A 221 -16.18 13.86 -50.13
CA ALA A 221 -16.51 15.12 -49.46
C ALA A 221 -17.80 14.95 -48.64
N PRO A 222 -17.87 15.49 -47.41
CA PRO A 222 -19.08 15.38 -46.58
C PRO A 222 -20.24 16.10 -47.26
N SER A 223 -21.35 15.38 -47.47
CA SER A 223 -22.54 15.88 -48.16
C SER A 223 -23.47 16.70 -47.26
N ALA A 224 -23.34 16.57 -45.93
CA ALA A 224 -23.97 17.45 -44.94
C ALA A 224 -23.33 17.26 -43.56
N ALA A 225 -23.34 18.32 -42.75
CA ALA A 225 -23.02 18.27 -41.33
C ALA A 225 -24.20 18.82 -40.53
N CYS A 226 -24.64 18.08 -39.51
CA CYS A 226 -25.64 18.56 -38.55
C CYS A 226 -25.00 18.60 -37.17
N THR A 227 -25.08 19.76 -36.52
CA THR A 227 -24.59 19.96 -35.15
C THR A 227 -25.79 20.00 -34.21
N CYS A 228 -25.87 19.06 -33.28
CA CYS A 228 -26.81 19.16 -32.16
C CYS A 228 -26.05 19.59 -30.90
N GLY A 229 -26.49 20.69 -30.28
CA GLY A 229 -25.89 21.25 -29.06
C GLY A 229 -26.04 22.77 -28.97
N GLY A 230 -26.99 23.23 -28.15
CA GLY A 230 -27.22 24.63 -27.81
C GLY A 230 -28.31 24.72 -26.73
N PRO A 231 -28.34 25.75 -25.86
CA PRO A 231 -29.29 25.83 -24.76
C PRO A 231 -30.72 25.88 -25.29
N ARG A 232 -31.53 24.87 -24.94
CA ARG A 232 -32.99 24.91 -25.18
C ARG A 232 -33.59 25.99 -24.29
N ARG A 233 -34.06 27.11 -24.88
CA ARG A 233 -35.09 27.93 -24.23
C ARG A 233 -36.40 27.14 -24.28
N LEU A 234 -36.79 26.53 -23.16
CA LEU A 234 -38.12 25.98 -22.98
C LEU A 234 -39.09 27.15 -22.78
N GLY A 235 -39.89 27.47 -23.80
CA GLY A 235 -41.08 28.29 -23.63
C GLY A 235 -42.21 27.47 -22.97
N PRO A 236 -43.17 28.12 -22.28
CA PRO A 236 -44.23 27.41 -21.57
C PRO A 236 -45.11 26.62 -22.54
N ALA A 237 -45.55 25.45 -22.07
CA ALA A 237 -46.31 24.49 -22.86
C ALA A 237 -47.71 25.02 -23.18
N GLY A 238 -48.08 24.97 -24.47
CA GLY A 238 -49.46 25.05 -24.93
C GLY A 238 -49.84 26.37 -25.59
N GLN A 239 -49.49 26.52 -26.87
CA GLN A 239 -50.42 26.81 -27.97
C GLN A 239 -49.65 26.86 -29.30
N GLY A 240 -50.36 26.61 -30.40
CA GLY A 240 -49.83 26.11 -31.67
C GLY A 240 -48.83 27.00 -32.43
N LEU A 241 -48.06 26.29 -33.27
CA LEU A 241 -47.23 26.70 -34.42
C LEU A 241 -45.94 27.49 -34.14
N PRO A 242 -44.75 26.99 -34.57
CA PRO A 242 -43.58 27.84 -34.76
C PRO A 242 -43.57 28.41 -36.19
N VAL A 243 -43.59 29.74 -36.29
CA VAL A 243 -43.05 30.48 -37.44
C VAL A 243 -41.75 31.14 -37.00
N GLU A 244 -40.72 30.86 -37.80
CA GLU A 244 -39.42 31.52 -37.93
C GLU A 244 -38.40 31.52 -36.78
N GLY A 245 -37.25 30.90 -37.09
CA GLY A 245 -36.00 31.05 -36.35
C GLY A 245 -34.86 30.29 -37.04
N GLY A 246 -34.11 30.99 -37.90
CA GLY A 246 -32.77 30.58 -38.36
C GLY A 246 -32.75 29.66 -39.57
N ALA A 247 -32.33 30.20 -40.71
CA ALA A 247 -32.27 29.54 -42.01
C ALA A 247 -31.63 28.14 -41.96
N ALA A 248 -32.46 27.12 -42.17
CA ALA A 248 -32.00 25.86 -42.75
C ALA A 248 -31.57 26.14 -44.20
N PRO A 249 -30.43 25.64 -44.69
CA PRO A 249 -30.23 25.60 -46.13
C PRO A 249 -31.34 24.72 -46.71
N ALA A 250 -32.15 25.30 -47.58
CA ALA A 250 -33.23 24.59 -48.25
C ALA A 250 -32.68 23.34 -48.94
N LEU A 251 -33.08 22.17 -48.44
CA LEU A 251 -32.78 20.89 -49.08
C LEU A 251 -33.67 20.80 -50.33
N LEU A 252 -33.18 21.32 -51.47
CA LEU A 252 -33.80 21.04 -52.76
C LEU A 252 -33.52 19.58 -53.11
N ALA A 253 -34.37 18.69 -52.61
CA ALA A 253 -34.36 17.29 -52.99
C ALA A 253 -34.86 17.16 -54.44
N ARG A 254 -33.95 17.24 -55.42
CA ARG A 254 -34.22 16.68 -56.74
C ARG A 254 -34.34 15.16 -56.57
N ARG A 255 -35.54 14.63 -56.80
CA ARG A 255 -35.80 13.19 -56.95
C ARG A 255 -34.83 12.62 -57.99
N GLY A 256 -33.88 11.80 -57.55
CA GLY A 256 -32.93 11.12 -58.42
C GLY A 256 -32.28 9.93 -57.71
N LEU A 257 -32.85 8.75 -57.98
CA LEU A 257 -32.34 7.38 -57.87
C LEU A 257 -31.62 6.95 -56.57
N GLY A 258 -32.20 5.95 -55.91
CA GLY A 258 -31.86 5.47 -54.57
C GLY A 258 -30.60 4.61 -54.50
N GLY A 259 -29.85 4.82 -53.42
CA GLY A 259 -28.83 3.93 -52.86
C GLY A 259 -28.78 4.11 -51.33
N PRO A 260 -28.31 3.12 -50.55
CA PRO A 260 -28.36 3.17 -49.08
C PRO A 260 -27.39 4.21 -48.51
N LEU A 261 -27.91 5.12 -47.67
CA LEU A 261 -27.09 6.01 -46.84
C LEU A 261 -26.36 5.19 -45.77
N ARG A 262 -25.06 5.39 -45.61
CA ARG A 262 -24.28 4.84 -44.48
C ARG A 262 -23.93 5.96 -43.49
N LEU A 263 -24.32 5.77 -42.23
CA LEU A 263 -23.98 6.66 -41.13
C LEU A 263 -22.63 6.26 -40.53
N ARG A 264 -21.71 7.22 -40.38
CA ARG A 264 -20.51 7.09 -39.54
C ARG A 264 -20.45 8.26 -38.58
N SER A 265 -20.41 7.98 -37.27
CA SER A 265 -20.28 9.02 -36.25
C SER A 265 -18.81 9.20 -35.85
N GLY A 266 -18.28 10.41 -35.99
CA GLY A 266 -17.06 10.83 -35.28
C GLY A 266 -17.46 11.51 -33.97
N THR A 267 -16.75 11.21 -32.88
CA THR A 267 -16.91 11.94 -31.60
C THR A 267 -15.59 12.62 -31.32
N THR A 268 -15.55 13.94 -31.33
CA THR A 268 -14.39 14.73 -30.88
C THR A 268 -14.75 15.34 -29.54
N TRP A 269 -14.09 14.89 -28.48
CA TRP A 269 -14.12 15.56 -27.19
C TRP A 269 -13.11 16.71 -27.21
N PRO A 270 -13.44 17.90 -26.68
CA PRO A 270 -12.40 18.88 -26.40
C PRO A 270 -11.41 18.28 -25.39
N SER A 271 -10.11 18.48 -25.63
CA SER A 271 -9.03 18.05 -24.73
C SER A 271 -9.23 18.60 -23.31
N PRO A 272 -8.77 17.87 -22.27
CA PRO A 272 -9.07 18.16 -20.86
C PRO A 272 -8.65 19.56 -20.42
#